data_AF-A0A6C0L0G3-F1
#
_entry.id   AF-A0A6C0L0G3-F1
#
_cell.length_a   1.000
_cell.length_b   1.000
_cell.length_c   1.000
_cell.angle_alpha   90.00
_cell.angle_beta   90.00
_cell.angle_gamma   90.00
#
_symmetry.space_group_name_H-M   'P 1'
#
loop_
_entity.id
_entity.type
_entity.pdbx_description
1 polymer ?
#
loop_
_entity_poly.entity_id
_entity_poly.type
_entity_poly.pdbx_seq_one_letter_code
_entity_poly.pdbx_strand_id
1 'polypeptide(L)' 'MFNNQNLLKYMIMLLVVTASTFYIPNCSIINEHAIYVGLLASSMFALLDRFMPHIVIVENNDKKHL' A
#
# COMPACT_ATOMS: atom_id res chain seq x y z
N MET A 1 0.57 -1.68 -19.21
CA MET A 1 0.11 -0.32 -18.88
C MET A 1 0.35 -0.11 -17.38
N PHE A 2 1.55 0.35 -17.01
CA PHE A 2 1.92 0.57 -15.61
C PHE A 2 1.24 1.85 -15.14
N ASN A 3 0.31 1.76 -14.18
CA ASN A 3 -0.33 2.96 -13.64
C ASN A 3 0.65 3.69 -12.72
N ASN A 4 1.35 4.70 -13.26
CA ASN A 4 2.47 5.37 -12.60
C ASN A 4 2.06 6.00 -11.25
N GLN A 5 0.79 6.40 -11.12
CA GLN A 5 0.22 6.96 -9.89
C GLN A 5 0.15 5.94 -8.74
N ASN A 6 -0.07 4.66 -9.05
CA ASN A 6 -0.16 3.62 -8.02
C ASN A 6 1.24 3.20 -7.57
N LEU A 7 2.21 3.15 -8.48
CA LEU A 7 3.60 2.79 -8.17
C LEU A 7 4.25 3.77 -7.20
N LEU A 8 3.99 5.08 -7.34
CA LEU A 8 4.49 6.10 -6.43
C LEU A 8 4.00 5.89 -4.98
N LYS A 9 2.71 5.54 -4.80
CA LYS A 9 2.14 5.25 -3.47
C LYS A 9 2.87 4.09 -2.78
N TYR A 10 3.15 3.02 -3.52
CA TYR A 10 3.85 1.84 -2.98
C TYR A 10 5.30 2.15 -2.59
N MET A 11 6.00 2.98 -3.38
CA MET A 11 7.36 3.42 -3.09
C MET A 11 7.44 4.32 -1.84
N ILE A 12 6.50 5.26 -1.69
CA ILE A 12 6.42 6.11 -0.50
C ILE A 12 6.17 5.25 0.74
N MET A 13 5.26 4.28 0.65
CA MET A 13 4.98 3.40 1.77
C MET A 13 6.20 2.57 2.17
N LEU A 14 6.95 2.05 1.20
CA LEU A 14 8.18 1.31 1.44
C LEU A 14 9.23 2.17 2.19
N LEU A 15 9.44 3.41 1.75
CA LEU A 15 10.38 4.33 2.39
C LEU A 15 9.96 4.69 3.81
N VAL A 16 8.70 5.05 4.03
CA VAL A 16 8.18 5.45 5.35
C VAL A 16 8.29 4.30 6.35
N VAL A 17 7.91 3.08 5.94
CA VAL A 17 7.97 1.91 6.82
C VAL A 17 9.41 1.54 7.14
N THR A 18 10.30 1.52 6.14
CA THR A 18 11.72 1.20 6.33
C THR A 18 12.42 2.24 7.21
N ALA A 19 12.13 3.53 7.02
CA ALA A 19 12.68 4.59 7.86
C ALA A 19 12.15 4.50 9.30
N SER A 20 10.88 4.15 9.47
CA SER A 20 10.26 3.99 10.79
C SER A 20 10.84 2.80 11.55
N THR A 21 11.04 1.65 10.90
CA THR A 21 11.69 0.49 11.53
C THR A 21 13.14 0.78 11.88
N PHE A 22 13.86 1.52 11.03
CA PHE A 22 15.24 1.91 11.29
C PHE A 22 15.40 2.90 12.46
N TYR A 23 14.37 3.71 12.73
CA TYR A 23 14.40 4.67 13.84
C TYR A 23 14.20 4.02 15.22
N ILE A 24 13.70 2.78 15.30
CA ILE A 24 13.58 2.04 16.57
C ILE A 24 14.99 1.61 17.03
N PRO A 25 15.53 2.17 18.14
CA PRO A 25 16.94 2.02 18.50
C PRO A 25 17.21 0.77 19.37
N ASN A 26 16.19 -0.03 19.72
CA ASN A 26 16.30 -1.15 20.66
C ASN A 26 16.03 -2.54 20.05
N CYS A 27 15.87 -2.64 18.72
CA CYS A 27 15.65 -3.94 18.07
C CYS A 27 16.73 -4.22 17.02
N SER A 28 17.90 -4.67 17.49
CA SER A 28 19.05 -5.01 16.63
C SER A 28 18.68 -5.98 15.50
N ILE A 29 17.72 -6.88 15.72
CA ILE A 29 17.33 -7.92 14.74
C ILE A 29 16.38 -7.38 13.66
N ILE A 30 15.47 -6.45 14.00
CA ILE A 30 14.56 -5.88 12.99
C ILE A 30 15.25 -4.80 12.15
N ASN A 31 16.31 -4.19 12.67
CA ASN A 31 17.07 -3.17 11.95
C ASN A 31 17.90 -3.79 10.81
N GLU A 32 18.50 -4.97 11.04
CA GLU A 32 19.21 -5.72 10.00
C GLU A 32 18.28 -6.17 8.86
N HIS A 33 17.00 -6.41 9.17
CA HIS A 33 15.98 -6.80 8.21
C HIS A 33 14.93 -5.71 7.91
N ALA A 34 15.23 -4.45 8.21
CA ALA A 34 14.26 -3.35 8.05
C ALA A 34 13.76 -3.22 6.61
N ILE A 35 14.63 -3.47 5.63
CA ILE A 35 14.29 -3.50 4.20
C ILE A 35 13.29 -4.62 3.88
N TYR A 36 13.43 -5.81 4.46
CA TYR A 36 12.48 -6.91 4.25
C TYR A 36 11.09 -6.58 4.82
N VAL A 37 11.05 -5.93 5.99
CA VAL A 37 9.80 -5.46 6.59
C VAL A 37 9.13 -4.40 5.71
N GLY A 38 9.91 -3.45 5.17
CA GLY A 38 9.40 -2.45 4.21
C GLY A 38 8.87 -3.07 2.91
N LEU A 39 9.56 -4.10 2.40
CA LEU A 39 9.15 -4.81 1.19
C LEU A 39 7.86 -5.63 1.40
N LEU A 40 7.74 -6.31 2.55
CA LEU A 40 6.54 -7.05 2.94
C LEU A 40 5.34 -6.11 3.12
N ALA A 41 5.54 -4.97 3.80
CA ALA A 41 4.49 -3.98 4.01
C ALA A 41 4.00 -3.38 2.69
N SER A 42 4.92 -2.99 1.81
CA SER A 42 4.57 -2.45 0.47
C SER A 42 3.83 -3.49 -0.38
N SER A 43 4.25 -4.76 -0.34
CA SER A 43 3.59 -5.86 -1.06
C SER A 43 2.17 -6.14 -0.53
N MET A 44 2.01 -6.16 0.79
CA MET A 44 0.70 -6.34 1.44
C MET A 44 -0.25 -5.20 1.08
N PHE A 45 0.24 -3.96 1.07
CA PHE A 45 -0.55 -2.79 0.70
C PHE A 45 -0.94 -2.80 -0.78
N ALA A 46 -0.04 -3.19 -1.68
CA ALA A 46 -0.37 -3.39 -3.09
C ALA A 46 -1.41 -4.50 -3.30
N LEU A 47 -1.38 -5.55 -2.49
CA LEU A 47 -2.43 -6.57 -2.46
C LEU A 47 -3.75 -5.98 -2.00
N LEU A 48 -3.76 -5.26 -0.87
CA LEU A 48 -4.98 -4.66 -0.32
C LEU A 48 -5.63 -3.67 -1.30
N ASP A 49 -4.84 -2.80 -1.93
CA ASP A 49 -5.33 -1.83 -2.93
C ASP A 49 -5.96 -2.52 -4.15
N ARG A 50 -5.46 -3.71 -4.53
CA ARG A 50 -5.98 -4.49 -5.65
C ARG A 50 -7.19 -5.37 -5.28
N PHE A 51 -7.21 -5.94 -4.07
CA PHE A 51 -8.22 -6.93 -3.64
C PHE A 51 -9.35 -6.35 -2.78
N MET A 52 -9.17 -5.17 -2.19
CA MET A 52 -10.25 -4.35 -1.67
C MET A 52 -10.50 -3.20 -2.65
N PRO A 53 -11.13 -3.47 -3.82
CA PRO A 53 -11.71 -2.37 -4.56
C PRO A 53 -12.70 -1.73 -3.61
N HIS A 54 -12.41 -0.47 -3.23
CA HIS A 54 -13.37 0.41 -2.61
C HIS A 54 -14.70 0.15 -3.29
N ILE A 55 -15.69 -0.35 -2.55
CA ILE A 55 -17.05 -0.52 -3.03
C ILE A 55 -17.54 0.86 -3.46
N VAL A 56 -17.21 1.25 -4.69
CA VAL A 56 -17.93 2.29 -5.40
C VAL A 56 -19.27 1.65 -5.62
N ILE A 57 -20.19 1.93 -4.69
CA ILE A 57 -21.61 1.80 -4.94
C ILE A 57 -21.82 2.75 -6.11
N VAL A 58 -21.72 2.20 -7.32
CA VAL A 58 -22.22 2.87 -8.50
C VAL A 58 -23.72 2.87 -8.25
N GLU A 59 -24.21 3.94 -7.63
CA GLU A 59 -25.63 4.23 -7.62
C GLU A 59 -25.97 4.43 -9.10
N ASN A 60 -26.36 3.33 -9.72
CA ASN A 60 -26.75 3.29 -11.09
C ASN A 60 -28.06 4.09 -11.14
N ASN A 61 -27.94 5.39 -11.39
CA ASN A 61 -29.05 6.26 -11.75
C ASN A 61 -29.56 5.90 -13.17
N ASP A 62 -29.74 4.61 -13.43
CA ASP A 62 -30.57 4.10 -14.51
C ASP A 62 -32.03 4.17 -14.05
N LYS A 63 -32.50 5.40 -13.84
CA LYS A 63 -33.92 5.71 -13.98
C LYS A 63 -34.15 6.10 -15.43
N LYS A 64 -34.01 5.12 -16.33
CA LYS A 64 -34.73 5.18 -17.60
C LYS A 64 -36.18 4.75 -17.36
N HIS A 65 -37.07 5.51 -18.00
CA HIS A 65 -38.41 5.12 -18.43
C HIS A 65 -39.56 5.13 -17.40
N LEU A 66 -40.21 6.29 -17.26
CA LEU A 66 -41.63 6.42 -17.64
C LEU A 66 -41.93 7.86 -18.07
#